data_AF-A0A250KMQ9-F1
#
_entry.id   AF-A0A250KMQ9-F1
#
_cell.length_a   1.000
_cell.length_b   1.000
_cell.length_c   1.000
_cell.angle_alpha   90.00
_cell.angle_beta   90.00
_cell.angle_gamma   90.00
#
_symmetry.space_group_name_H-M   'P 1'
#
loop_
_entity.id
_entity.type
_entity.pdbx_description
1 polymer ?
#
loop_
_entity_poly.entity_id
_entity_poly.type
_entity_poly.pdbx_seq_one_letter_code
_entity_poly.pdbx_strand_id
1 'polypeptide(L)'
;MSRADFEHFLSTGNLKATTETFMSPTRKSSEAYEGVLVKFQLVEGTTQALRDIGVKAHGKKSEALLPDLPQVKKGWARSKALFKQEGDQVNIGLGKGRALDGGGFK
;
A
#
# COMPACT_ATOMS: atom_id res chain seq x y z
N MET A 1 3.48 4.74 11.14
CA MET A 1 2.04 4.90 11.47
C MET A 1 1.93 5.86 12.64
N SER A 2 0.92 6.74 12.70
CA SER A 2 0.73 7.59 13.88
C SER A 2 0.38 6.73 15.11
N ARG A 3 0.63 7.23 16.33
CA ARG A 3 0.29 6.49 17.55
C ARG A 3 -1.22 6.23 17.67
N ALA A 4 -2.04 7.22 17.32
CA ALA A 4 -3.49 7.10 17.33
C ALA A 4 -4.02 6.07 16.31
N ASP A 5 -3.44 6.04 15.11
CA ASP A 5 -3.83 5.03 14.11
C ASP A 5 -3.36 3.63 14.50
N PHE A 6 -2.24 3.52 15.22
CA PHE A 6 -1.78 2.24 15.78
C PHE A 6 -2.69 1.73 16.90
N GLU A 7 -3.13 2.61 17.80
CA GLU A 7 -4.12 2.26 18.84
C GLU A 7 -5.47 1.84 18.21
N HIS A 8 -5.90 2.51 17.14
CA HIS A 8 -7.06 2.08 16.34
C HIS A 8 -6.86 0.69 15.74
N PHE A 9 -5.68 0.42 15.17
CA PHE A 9 -5.37 -0.90 14.62
C PHE A 9 -5.39 -1.99 15.70
N LEU A 10 -4.79 -1.74 16.87
CA LEU A 10 -4.79 -2.70 17.98
C LEU A 10 -6.21 -3.01 18.50
N SER A 11 -7.09 -2.01 18.52
CA SER A 11 -8.47 -2.16 19.03
C SER A 11 -9.44 -2.78 18.03
N THR A 12 -9.21 -2.58 16.72
CA THR A 12 -10.16 -3.01 15.67
C THR A 12 -9.66 -4.12 14.78
N GLY A 13 -8.35 -4.40 14.78
CA GLY A 13 -7.69 -5.25 13.80
C GLY A 13 -7.60 -4.63 12.40
N ASN A 14 -8.06 -3.40 12.21
CA ASN A 14 -8.17 -2.76 10.89
C ASN A 14 -7.24 -1.55 10.78
N LEU A 15 -6.58 -1.41 9.62
CA LEU A 15 -5.87 -0.18 9.29
C LEU A 15 -6.89 0.94 9.05
N LYS A 16 -6.61 2.13 9.59
CA LYS A 16 -7.46 3.30 9.33
C LYS A 16 -7.30 3.75 7.88
N ALA A 17 -8.42 3.91 7.18
CA ALA A 17 -8.43 4.34 5.79
C ALA A 17 -8.02 5.81 5.66
N THR A 18 -6.82 6.08 5.14
CA THR A 18 -6.37 7.43 4.79
C THR A 18 -6.24 7.59 3.28
N THR A 19 -5.87 8.78 2.80
CA THR A 19 -5.53 8.99 1.38
C THR A 19 -4.11 8.53 1.03
N GLU A 20 -3.27 8.24 2.03
CA GLU A 20 -1.82 8.03 1.88
C GLU A 20 -1.28 6.89 2.77
N THR A 21 -2.02 5.80 2.92
CA THR A 21 -1.49 4.61 3.59
C THR A 21 -0.63 3.81 2.62
N PHE A 22 0.67 3.65 2.90
CA PHE A 22 1.60 2.87 2.06
C PHE A 22 2.23 1.72 2.84
N MET A 23 2.45 0.61 2.13
CA MET A 23 3.29 -0.50 2.57
C MET A 23 4.57 -0.52 1.74
N SER A 24 5.69 -0.66 2.43
CA SER A 24 7.01 -0.77 1.81
C SER A 24 7.58 -2.16 2.08
N PRO A 25 8.23 -2.80 1.10
CA PRO A 25 8.84 -4.12 1.29
C PRO A 25 10.11 -4.05 2.15
N THR A 26 10.72 -2.87 2.29
CA THR A 26 11.94 -2.69 3.09
C THR A 26 11.70 -1.83 4.33
N ARG A 27 12.33 -2.21 5.44
CA ARG A 27 12.33 -1.42 6.68
C ARG A 27 12.96 -0.04 6.47
N LYS A 28 14.06 0.02 5.71
CA LYS A 28 14.82 1.26 5.45
C LYS A 28 13.94 2.37 4.87
N SER A 29 12.99 2.02 4.01
CA SER A 29 12.03 2.98 3.45
C SER A 29 10.97 3.48 4.43
N SER A 30 10.86 2.87 5.60
CA SER A 30 9.83 3.19 6.61
C SER A 30 10.42 3.75 7.90
N GLU A 31 11.67 3.46 8.22
CA GLU A 31 12.27 3.77 9.53
C GLU A 31 12.64 5.26 9.73
N ALA A 32 12.69 6.04 8.65
CA ALA A 32 12.93 7.47 8.72
C ALA A 32 11.71 8.29 9.18
N TYR A 33 10.52 7.68 9.22
CA TYR A 33 9.29 8.36 9.60
C TYR A 33 9.07 8.32 11.12
N GLU A 34 8.60 9.43 11.67
CA GLU A 34 8.18 9.50 13.07
C GLU A 34 6.87 8.73 13.29
N GLY A 35 6.82 7.94 14.37
CA GLY A 35 5.66 7.18 14.79
C GLY A 35 5.99 5.72 15.10
N VAL A 36 5.00 4.85 14.95
CA VAL A 36 5.14 3.41 15.19
C VAL A 36 5.48 2.71 13.87
N LEU A 37 6.59 1.97 13.87
CA LEU A 37 6.97 1.07 12.79
C LEU A 37 6.28 -0.28 12.99
N VAL A 38 5.48 -0.70 12.02
CA VAL A 38 4.74 -1.96 12.05
C VAL A 38 5.15 -2.80 10.83
N LYS A 39 5.39 -4.11 11.04
CA LYS A 39 5.63 -5.07 9.98
C LYS A 39 4.44 -6.01 9.88
N PHE A 40 3.81 -6.06 8.71
CA PHE A 40 2.77 -7.04 8.40
C PHE A 40 3.39 -8.27 7.74
N GLN A 41 2.98 -9.45 8.18
CA GLN A 41 3.15 -10.68 7.43
C GLN A 41 1.85 -10.92 6.68
N LEU A 42 1.91 -10.99 5.36
CA LEU A 42 0.71 -11.14 4.54
C LEU A 42 0.45 -12.63 4.28
N VAL A 43 -0.83 -12.99 4.22
CA VAL A 43 -1.25 -14.27 3.70
C VAL A 43 -0.83 -14.37 2.22
N GLU A 44 -0.51 -15.59 1.78
CA GLU A 44 -0.21 -15.86 0.38
C GLU A 44 -1.35 -15.37 -0.53
N GLY A 45 -0.99 -14.74 -1.65
CA GLY A 45 -1.96 -14.19 -2.61
C GLY A 45 -2.43 -12.75 -2.30
N THR A 46 -2.21 -12.19 -1.11
CA THR A 46 -2.63 -10.81 -0.79
C THR A 46 -2.03 -9.79 -1.76
N THR A 47 -0.72 -9.88 -2.04
CA THR A 47 -0.07 -8.96 -2.99
C THR A 47 -0.63 -9.09 -4.41
N GLN A 48 -0.99 -10.31 -4.83
CA GLN A 48 -1.61 -10.54 -6.13
C GLN A 48 -3.02 -9.95 -6.18
N ALA A 49 -3.83 -10.14 -5.12
CA ALA A 49 -5.15 -9.53 -5.03
C ALA A 49 -5.09 -7.99 -5.07
N LEU A 50 -4.07 -7.39 -4.45
CA LEU A 50 -3.80 -5.95 -4.58
C LEU A 50 -3.39 -5.56 -6.01
N ARG A 51 -2.62 -6.41 -6.71
CA ARG A 51 -2.23 -6.20 -8.10
C ARG A 51 -3.44 -6.24 -9.05
N ASP A 52 -4.40 -7.11 -8.81
CA ASP A 52 -5.62 -7.24 -9.63
C ASP A 52 -6.48 -5.96 -9.63
N ILE A 53 -6.40 -5.18 -8.54
CA ILE A 53 -7.00 -3.84 -8.43
C ILE A 53 -5.97 -2.72 -8.54
N GLY A 54 -4.77 -3.05 -9.02
CA GLY A 54 -3.62 -2.19 -9.05
C GLY A 54 -3.66 -1.15 -10.16
N VAL A 55 -3.05 0.00 -9.89
CA VAL A 55 -2.64 1.00 -10.88
C VAL A 55 -1.18 1.35 -10.62
N LYS A 56 -0.42 1.70 -11.66
CA LYS A 56 0.99 2.12 -11.49
C LYS A 56 1.14 3.64 -11.47
N ALA A 57 2.13 4.11 -10.72
CA ALA A 57 2.53 5.51 -10.74
C ALA A 57 3.11 5.91 -12.11
N HIS A 58 3.05 7.20 -12.45
CA HIS A 58 3.67 7.72 -13.67
C HIS A 58 5.19 7.51 -13.71
N GLY A 59 5.74 7.37 -14.91
CA GLY A 59 7.19 7.39 -15.17
C GLY A 59 7.70 6.15 -15.90
N LYS A 60 8.78 6.33 -16.67
CA LYS A 60 9.39 5.28 -17.51
C LYS A 60 9.76 4.02 -16.74
N LYS A 61 10.26 4.16 -15.51
CA LYS A 61 10.64 3.02 -14.66
C LYS A 61 9.42 2.20 -14.22
N SER A 62 8.33 2.87 -13.82
CA SER A 62 7.07 2.21 -13.51
C SER A 62 6.48 1.51 -14.74
N GLU A 63 6.58 2.12 -15.92
CA GLU A 63 6.15 1.51 -17.18
C GLU A 63 6.94 0.25 -17.52
N ALA A 64 8.26 0.24 -17.30
CA ALA A 64 9.12 -0.90 -17.54
C ALA A 64 8.93 -2.04 -16.51
N LEU A 65 8.76 -1.71 -15.23
CA LEU A 65 8.66 -2.70 -14.15
C LEU A 65 7.24 -3.25 -13.94
N LEU A 66 6.22 -2.47 -14.32
CA LEU A 66 4.81 -2.80 -14.14
C LEU A 66 4.07 -2.61 -15.48
N PRO A 67 4.49 -3.26 -16.58
CA PRO A 67 3.93 -3.01 -17.90
C PRO A 67 2.45 -3.39 -18.00
N ASP A 68 2.04 -4.41 -17.26
CA ASP A 68 0.69 -4.97 -17.16
C ASP A 68 -0.29 -4.11 -16.35
N LEU A 69 0.20 -3.24 -15.46
CA LEU A 69 -0.68 -2.39 -14.67
C LEU A 69 -1.12 -1.14 -15.44
N PRO A 70 -2.40 -0.73 -15.37
CA PRO A 70 -2.86 0.53 -15.95
C PRO A 70 -2.25 1.73 -15.23
N GLN A 71 -2.06 2.84 -15.94
CA GLN A 71 -1.58 4.09 -15.34
C GLN A 71 -2.60 4.66 -14.34
N VAL A 72 -2.10 5.20 -13.22
CA VAL A 72 -2.92 5.89 -12.21
C VAL A 72 -3.69 7.06 -12.81
N LYS A 73 -4.92 7.26 -12.32
CA LYS A 73 -5.79 8.40 -12.63
C LYS A 73 -6.25 9.09 -11.35
N LYS A 74 -6.71 10.35 -11.46
CA LYS A 74 -7.29 11.09 -10.33
C LYS A 74 -8.41 10.26 -9.68
N GLY A 75 -8.38 10.16 -8.35
CA GLY A 75 -9.40 9.43 -7.57
C GLY A 75 -9.11 7.94 -7.34
N TRP A 76 -7.94 7.42 -7.75
CA TRP A 76 -7.55 6.01 -7.53
C TRP A 76 -7.72 5.54 -6.07
N ALA A 77 -7.41 6.42 -5.11
CA ALA A 77 -7.44 6.11 -3.67
C ALA A 77 -8.85 5.78 -3.14
N ARG A 78 -9.90 5.80 -3.97
CA ARG A 78 -11.25 5.34 -3.58
C ARG A 78 -11.39 3.82 -3.59
N SER A 79 -10.64 3.10 -4.43
CA SER A 79 -10.87 1.66 -4.63
C SER A 79 -9.69 0.89 -5.23
N LYS A 80 -8.54 1.52 -5.46
CA LYS A 80 -7.39 0.93 -6.16
C LYS A 80 -6.17 0.87 -5.25
N ALA A 81 -5.26 -0.04 -5.56
CA ALA A 81 -3.92 -0.07 -4.97
C ALA A 81 -2.93 0.66 -5.89
N LEU A 82 -2.14 1.59 -5.38
CA LEU A 82 -1.13 2.29 -6.16
C LEU A 82 0.22 1.59 -6.02
N PHE A 83 0.74 1.05 -7.11
CA PHE A 83 2.10 0.53 -7.18
C PHE A 83 3.04 1.65 -7.59
N LYS A 84 3.89 2.08 -6.66
CA LYS A 84 4.82 3.20 -6.85
C LYS A 84 6.25 2.71 -6.72
N GLN A 85 7.01 2.83 -7.80
CA GLN A 85 8.44 2.53 -7.79
C GLN A 85 9.22 3.63 -7.05
N GLU A 86 10.07 3.22 -6.11
CA GLU A 86 11.00 4.09 -5.39
C GLU A 86 12.37 3.39 -5.27
N GLY A 87 13.39 3.90 -5.98
CA GLY A 87 14.67 3.19 -6.11
C GLY A 87 14.50 1.84 -6.82
N ASP A 88 14.89 0.74 -6.17
CA ASP A 88 14.76 -0.60 -6.74
C ASP A 88 13.55 -1.37 -6.17
N GLN A 89 12.68 -0.70 -5.39
CA GLN A 89 11.53 -1.34 -4.77
C GLN A 89 10.21 -0.74 -5.25
N VAL A 90 9.13 -1.50 -5.06
CA VAL A 90 7.76 -1.05 -5.36
C VAL A 90 6.98 -1.00 -4.05
N ASN A 91 6.58 0.21 -3.66
CA ASN A 91 5.68 0.42 -2.54
C ASN A 91 4.23 0.29 -3.02
N ILE A 92 3.34 -0.14 -2.12
CA ILE A 92 1.91 -0.31 -2.41
C ILE A 92 1.12 0.68 -1.56
N GLY A 93 0.51 1.66 -2.21
CA GLY A 93 -0.46 2.56 -1.61
C GLY A 93 -1.81 1.86 -1.48
N LEU A 94 -2.28 1.68 -0.26
CA LEU A 94 -3.60 1.16 0.06
C LEU A 94 -4.60 2.32 -0.01
N GLY A 95 -5.32 2.40 -1.12
CA GLY A 95 -6.51 3.24 -1.19
C GLY A 95 -7.58 2.77 -0.19
N LYS A 96 -8.74 3.41 -0.19
CA LYS A 96 -9.91 3.01 0.60
C LYS A 96 -10.63 1.81 -0.03
N GLY A 97 -11.58 1.24 0.71
CA GLY A 97 -12.44 0.17 0.23
C GLY A 97 -11.64 -1.11 -0.04
N ARG A 98 -11.92 -1.80 -1.16
CA ARG A 98 -11.30 -3.10 -1.50
C ARG A 98 -9.77 -3.16 -1.40
N ALA A 99 -9.07 -2.05 -1.62
CA ALA A 99 -7.62 -1.99 -1.48
C ALA A 99 -7.14 -2.08 -0.02
N LEU A 100 -7.95 -1.60 0.93
CA LEU A 100 -7.70 -1.70 2.36
C LEU A 100 -8.36 -2.94 2.96
N ASP A 101 -9.62 -3.19 2.60
CA ASP A 101 -10.46 -4.24 3.18
C ASP A 101 -10.06 -5.64 2.73
N GLY A 102 -9.52 -5.77 1.50
CA GLY A 102 -9.07 -7.04 0.93
C GLY A 102 -7.67 -7.47 1.41
N GLY A 103 -7.02 -6.69 2.27
CA GLY A 103 -5.62 -6.89 2.66
C GLY A 103 -5.35 -8.11 3.53
N GLY A 104 -6.38 -8.78 4.05
CA GLY A 104 -6.23 -10.03 4.81
C GLY A 104 -5.20 -9.92 5.93
N PHE A 105 -5.15 -8.77 6.61
CA PHE A 105 -4.29 -8.55 7.77
C PHE A 105 -4.88 -9.36 8.92
N LYS A 106 -4.48 -10.63 9.03
CA LYS A 106 -4.69 -11.46 10.21
C LYS A 106 -3.38 -11.56 10.97
#